data_AF-A0A9E5JQZ1-F1
#
_entry.id   AF-A0A9E5JQZ1-F1
#
_cell.length_a   1.000
_cell.length_b   1.000
_cell.length_c   1.000
_cell.angle_alpha   90.00
_cell.angle_beta   90.00
_cell.angle_gamma   90.00
#
_symmetry.space_group_name_H-M   'P 1'
#
loop_
_entity.id
_entity.type
_entity.pdbx_description
1 polymer ?
#
loop_
_entity_poly.entity_id
_entity_poly.type
_entity_poly.pdbx_seq_one_letter_code
_entity_poly.pdbx_strand_id
1 'polypeptide(L)'
;NDQATIESKNNHLVRRYAFYWRYDTPEELTLLNQLWPLVNDRLNFFTPTKKPTDWSTDAAGRRKRLYDAPKTPFDRLLAAGVLSPDQAAQLRDRRDRINPAELARRIQSLQDRLTGLARDRTLALQAEAATPLPDTTRGIKLRPAS
;
A
#
# COMPACT_ATOMS: atom_id res chain seq x y z
N ASN A 1 -11.68 -12.23 4.23
CA ASN A 1 -10.69 -13.31 4.06
C ASN A 1 -9.33 -12.66 3.96
N ASP A 2 -8.76 -12.24 5.09
CA ASP A 2 -7.46 -11.55 5.15
C ASP A 2 -6.61 -12.22 6.23
N GLN A 3 -5.59 -12.96 5.80
CA GLN A 3 -4.60 -13.62 6.66
C GLN A 3 -3.38 -12.70 6.81
N ALA A 4 -3.14 -12.23 8.03
CA ALA A 4 -2.08 -11.27 8.39
C ALA A 4 -0.64 -11.73 8.07
N THR A 5 -0.45 -13.02 7.74
CA THR A 5 0.89 -13.63 7.56
C THR A 5 1.38 -13.62 6.11
N ILE A 6 0.49 -13.47 5.12
CA ILE A 6 0.86 -13.47 3.68
C ILE A 6 1.32 -12.07 3.22
N GLU A 7 0.96 -11.02 3.95
CA GLU A 7 1.12 -9.62 3.55
C GLU A 7 2.39 -8.95 4.10
N SER A 8 3.56 -9.47 3.75
CA SER A 8 4.80 -8.71 3.90
C SER A 8 4.74 -7.43 3.06
N LYS A 9 4.71 -6.24 3.70
CA LYS A 9 4.88 -4.86 3.17
C LYS A 9 4.02 -4.40 1.98
N ASN A 10 3.43 -5.31 1.21
CA ASN A 10 2.69 -5.05 -0.02
C ASN A 10 1.25 -4.60 0.25
N ASN A 11 0.60 -5.11 1.31
CA ASN A 11 -0.73 -4.62 1.68
C ASN A 11 -0.70 -3.14 2.06
N HIS A 12 0.37 -2.66 2.73
CA HIS A 12 0.51 -1.23 2.99
C HIS A 12 0.55 -0.41 1.69
N LEU A 13 1.25 -0.87 0.64
CA LEU A 13 1.32 -0.13 -0.63
C LEU A 13 -0.01 -0.17 -1.38
N VAL A 14 -0.62 -1.35 -1.47
CA VAL A 14 -1.93 -1.51 -2.12
C VAL A 14 -2.97 -0.66 -1.42
N ARG A 15 -3.08 -0.71 -0.09
CA ARG A 15 -4.04 0.11 0.69
C ARG A 15 -3.70 1.59 0.68
N ARG A 16 -2.42 1.96 0.63
CA ARG A 16 -2.01 3.37 0.54
C ARG A 16 -2.45 4.02 -0.77
N TYR A 17 -2.41 3.27 -1.87
CA TYR A 17 -2.71 3.83 -3.20
C TYR A 17 -4.12 3.48 -3.71
N ALA A 18 -4.69 2.34 -3.35
CA ALA A 18 -6.03 1.93 -3.76
C ALA A 18 -7.07 2.00 -2.63
N PHE A 19 -6.72 2.49 -1.43
CA PHE A 19 -7.63 2.65 -0.29
C PHE A 19 -8.32 1.34 0.17
N TYR A 20 -9.38 1.49 0.96
CA TYR A 20 -10.21 0.41 1.49
C TYR A 20 -11.60 0.38 0.83
N TRP A 21 -11.64 0.55 -0.49
CA TRP A 21 -12.88 0.41 -1.26
C TRP A 21 -13.05 -1.01 -1.79
N ARG A 22 -14.30 -1.42 -2.01
CA ARG A 22 -14.67 -2.68 -2.66
C ARG A 22 -14.65 -2.46 -4.18
N TYR A 23 -13.71 -3.13 -4.83
CA TYR A 23 -13.60 -3.14 -6.29
C TYR A 23 -14.07 -4.50 -6.82
N ASP A 24 -15.23 -4.53 -7.45
CA ASP A 24 -15.87 -5.74 -7.96
C ASP A 24 -16.46 -5.57 -9.36
N THR A 25 -16.11 -4.49 -10.06
CA THR A 25 -16.50 -4.24 -11.46
C THR A 25 -15.31 -4.32 -12.43
N PRO A 26 -15.55 -4.66 -13.71
CA PRO A 26 -14.51 -4.65 -14.75
C PRO A 26 -13.88 -3.26 -14.98
N GLU A 27 -14.63 -2.18 -14.78
CA GLU A 27 -14.13 -0.81 -14.92
C GLU A 27 -13.10 -0.47 -13.83
N GLU A 28 -13.41 -0.78 -12.58
CA GLU A 28 -12.49 -0.58 -11.45
C GLU A 28 -11.20 -1.39 -11.64
N LEU A 29 -11.30 -2.64 -12.11
CA LEU A 29 -10.13 -3.47 -12.45
C LEU A 29 -9.25 -2.82 -13.52
N THR A 30 -9.88 -2.24 -14.55
CA THR A 30 -9.15 -1.53 -15.62
C THR A 30 -8.39 -0.34 -15.07
N LEU A 31 -9.00 0.45 -14.18
CA LEU A 31 -8.34 1.59 -13.55
C LEU A 31 -7.21 1.18 -12.61
N LEU A 32 -7.39 0.09 -11.84
CA LEU A 32 -6.32 -0.47 -11.01
C LEU A 32 -5.12 -0.91 -11.85
N ASN A 33 -5.36 -1.58 -12.98
CA ASN A 33 -4.30 -2.00 -13.89
C ASN A 33 -3.57 -0.82 -14.55
N GLN A 34 -4.22 0.34 -14.69
CA GLN A 34 -3.56 1.58 -15.10
C GLN A 34 -2.77 2.24 -13.96
N LEU A 35 -3.25 2.12 -12.71
CA LEU A 35 -2.63 2.73 -11.54
C LEU A 35 -1.31 2.04 -11.16
N TRP A 36 -1.28 0.70 -11.16
CA TRP A 36 -0.14 -0.04 -10.60
C TRP A 36 1.21 0.22 -11.26
N PRO A 37 1.32 0.28 -12.60
CA PRO A 37 2.59 0.62 -13.25
C PRO A 37 3.12 1.99 -12.82
N LEU A 38 2.24 2.99 -12.65
CA LEU A 38 2.61 4.33 -12.24
C LEU A 38 3.11 4.37 -10.80
N VAL A 39 2.40 3.66 -9.90
CA VAL A 39 2.84 3.51 -8.50
C VAL A 39 4.18 2.79 -8.43
N ASN A 40 4.38 1.76 -9.25
CA ASN A 40 5.64 1.03 -9.33
C ASN A 40 6.81 1.92 -9.78
N ASP A 41 6.61 2.73 -10.82
CA ASP A 41 7.62 3.70 -11.27
C ASP A 41 7.92 4.72 -10.17
N ARG A 42 6.89 5.26 -9.50
CA ARG A 42 7.06 6.20 -8.37
C ARG A 42 7.90 5.61 -7.25
N LEU A 43 7.60 4.36 -6.85
CA LEU A 43 8.25 3.72 -5.71
C LEU A 43 9.68 3.30 -6.02
N ASN A 44 9.95 2.82 -7.24
CA ASN A 44 11.29 2.35 -7.61
C ASN A 44 12.25 3.48 -7.97
N PHE A 45 11.78 4.47 -8.72
CA PHE A 45 12.65 5.51 -9.27
C PHE A 45 12.70 6.79 -8.43
N PHE A 46 11.64 7.11 -7.69
CA PHE A 46 11.47 8.45 -7.10
C PHE A 46 11.18 8.47 -5.60
N THR A 47 11.12 7.30 -4.94
CA THR A 47 10.84 7.22 -3.50
C THR A 47 12.04 6.68 -2.74
N PRO A 48 12.83 7.54 -2.06
CA PRO A 48 13.91 7.10 -1.21
C PRO A 48 13.40 6.25 -0.05
N THR A 49 14.08 5.13 0.22
CA THR A 49 13.80 4.27 1.37
C THR A 49 15.04 4.12 2.24
N LYS A 50 14.84 3.95 3.54
CA LYS A 50 15.89 3.57 4.48
C LYS A 50 15.86 2.05 4.69
N LYS A 51 17.03 1.42 4.79
CA LYS A 51 17.18 0.01 5.13
C LYS A 51 17.91 -0.11 6.47
N PRO A 52 17.49 -1.05 7.34
CA PRO A 52 18.23 -1.33 8.55
C PRO A 52 19.62 -1.86 8.18
N THR A 53 20.67 -1.27 8.73
CA THR A 53 22.06 -1.69 8.46
C THR A 53 22.68 -2.37 9.66
N ASP A 54 22.33 -1.93 10.87
CA ASP A 54 22.96 -2.41 12.09
C ASP A 54 22.10 -2.13 13.32
N TRP A 55 22.65 -2.37 14.51
CA TRP A 55 22.09 -2.05 15.80
C TRP A 55 23.11 -1.32 16.67
N SER A 56 22.62 -0.42 17.51
CA SER A 56 23.38 0.21 18.58
C SER A 56 22.66 0.03 19.92
N THR A 57 23.30 0.46 21.00
CA THR A 57 22.69 0.53 22.33
C THR A 57 22.59 2.00 22.74
N ASP A 58 21.45 2.42 23.29
CA ASP A 58 21.31 3.77 23.84
C ASP A 58 21.99 3.91 25.22
N ALA A 59 22.04 5.13 25.76
CA ALA A 59 22.66 5.40 27.06
C ALA A 59 21.99 4.65 28.24
N ALA A 60 20.77 4.13 28.05
CA ALA A 60 20.02 3.36 29.04
C ALA A 60 20.13 1.84 28.81
N GLY A 61 21.00 1.38 27.91
CA GLY A 61 21.20 -0.05 27.63
C GLY A 61 20.17 -0.66 26.66
N ARG A 62 19.28 0.14 26.05
CA ARG A 62 18.24 -0.36 25.13
C ARG A 62 18.76 -0.46 23.71
N ARG A 63 18.45 -1.57 23.06
CA ARG A 63 18.82 -1.84 21.67
C ARG A 63 18.06 -0.91 20.71
N LYS A 64 18.78 -0.19 19.85
CA LYS A 64 18.25 0.74 18.85
C LYS A 64 18.68 0.31 17.45
N ARG A 65 17.76 0.33 16.48
CA ARG A 65 18.09 0.00 15.08
C ARG A 65 18.79 1.18 14.40
N LEU A 66 19.88 0.90 13.71
CA LEU A 66 20.57 1.84 12.83
C LEU A 66 20.11 1.65 11.38
N TYR A 67 20.04 2.74 10.64
CA TYR A 67 19.57 2.79 9.27
C TYR A 67 20.57 3.53 8.39
N ASP A 68 20.60 3.18 7.11
CA ASP A 68 21.36 3.92 6.13
C ASP A 68 20.76 5.29 5.76
N ALA A 69 21.55 6.03 4.97
CA ALA A 69 21.05 7.19 4.26
C ALA A 69 19.95 6.77 3.27
N PRO A 70 18.86 7.57 3.13
CA PRO A 70 17.80 7.29 2.16
C PRO A 70 18.35 7.15 0.73
N LYS A 71 17.96 6.06 0.05
CA LYS A 71 18.26 5.82 -1.37
C LYS A 71 17.05 5.20 -2.05
N THR A 72 16.79 5.54 -3.32
CA THR A 72 15.72 4.90 -4.08
C THR A 72 16.08 3.42 -4.32
N PRO A 73 15.09 2.53 -4.49
CA PRO A 73 15.35 1.16 -4.93
C PRO A 73 16.19 1.10 -6.20
N PHE A 74 15.97 2.02 -7.15
CA PHE A 74 16.77 2.14 -8.36
C PHE A 74 18.25 2.47 -8.07
N ASP A 75 18.54 3.46 -7.22
CA ASP A 75 19.93 3.80 -6.87
C ASP A 75 20.64 2.63 -6.16
N ARG A 76 19.90 1.86 -5.36
CA ARG A 76 20.42 0.65 -4.71
C ARG A 76 20.72 -0.43 -5.74
N LEU A 77 19.85 -0.62 -6.72
CA LEU A 77 20.06 -1.59 -7.80
C LEU A 77 21.29 -1.23 -8.64
N LEU A 78 21.50 0.04 -8.94
CA LEU A 78 22.71 0.52 -9.61
C LEU A 78 23.97 0.25 -8.76
N ALA A 79 23.91 0.56 -7.46
CA ALA A 79 25.04 0.36 -6.56
C ALA A 79 25.38 -1.12 -6.30
N ALA A 80 24.43 -2.03 -6.51
CA ALA A 80 24.64 -3.47 -6.31
C ALA A 80 25.54 -4.09 -7.39
N GLY A 81 25.75 -3.43 -8.53
CA GLY A 81 26.64 -3.93 -9.60
C GLY A 81 26.17 -5.20 -10.30
N VAL A 82 24.90 -5.59 -10.12
CA VAL A 82 24.32 -6.82 -10.68
C VAL A 82 23.76 -6.65 -12.10
N LEU A 83 23.69 -5.42 -12.60
CA LEU A 83 23.15 -5.11 -13.92
C LEU A 83 24.28 -5.06 -14.97
N SER A 84 24.01 -5.58 -16.16
CA SER A 84 24.83 -5.27 -17.33
C SER A 84 24.80 -3.77 -17.65
N PRO A 85 25.81 -3.24 -18.36
CA PRO A 85 25.83 -1.84 -18.80
C PRO A 85 24.55 -1.44 -19.56
N ASP A 86 24.06 -2.32 -20.44
CA ASP A 86 22.86 -2.07 -21.24
C ASP A 86 21.59 -2.00 -20.38
N GLN A 87 21.42 -2.92 -19.42
CA GLN A 87 20.28 -2.89 -18.49
C GLN A 87 20.30 -1.62 -17.64
N ALA A 88 21.48 -1.21 -17.15
CA ALA A 88 21.62 0.01 -16.37
C ALA A 88 21.32 1.26 -17.21
N ALA A 89 21.74 1.29 -18.48
CA ALA A 89 21.43 2.37 -19.41
C ALA A 89 19.92 2.46 -19.70
N GLN A 90 19.26 1.33 -20.00
CA GLN A 90 17.81 1.27 -20.25
C GLN A 90 17.00 1.78 -19.06
N LEU A 91 17.36 1.40 -17.84
CA LEU A 91 16.64 1.85 -16.64
C LEU A 91 16.88 3.34 -16.35
N ARG A 92 18.07 3.87 -16.61
CA ARG A 92 18.35 5.32 -16.50
C ARG A 92 17.52 6.10 -17.51
N ASP A 93 17.53 5.69 -18.77
CA ASP A 93 16.74 6.32 -19.84
C ASP A 93 15.23 6.24 -19.54
N ARG A 94 14.73 5.12 -19.02
CA ARG A 94 13.35 5.02 -18.53
C ARG A 94 13.05 6.05 -17.43
N ARG A 95 13.90 6.13 -16.39
CA ARG A 95 13.73 7.12 -15.31
C ARG A 95 13.69 8.54 -15.85
N ASP A 96 14.63 8.88 -16.72
CA ASP A 96 14.84 10.26 -17.21
C ASP A 96 13.69 10.75 -18.10
N ARG A 97 12.95 9.83 -18.74
CA ARG A 97 11.74 10.15 -19.50
C ARG A 97 10.51 10.42 -18.62
N ILE A 98 10.52 10.01 -17.36
CA ILE A 98 9.36 10.16 -16.48
C ILE A 98 9.38 11.53 -15.83
N ASN A 99 8.39 12.37 -16.12
CA ASN A 99 8.14 13.60 -15.38
C ASN A 99 7.47 13.27 -14.03
N PRO A 100 8.13 13.49 -12.87
CA PRO A 100 7.58 13.09 -11.58
C PRO A 100 6.30 13.83 -11.19
N ALA A 101 6.14 15.08 -11.63
CA ALA A 101 4.93 15.86 -11.36
C ALA A 101 3.75 15.33 -12.17
N GLU A 102 3.97 14.96 -13.43
CA GLU A 102 2.93 14.34 -14.26
C GLU A 102 2.54 12.96 -13.74
N LEU A 103 3.53 12.16 -13.34
CA LEU A 103 3.31 10.86 -12.69
C LEU A 103 2.40 11.00 -11.47
N ALA A 104 2.67 11.99 -10.61
CA ALA A 104 1.85 12.26 -9.43
C ALA A 104 0.41 12.68 -9.79
N ARG A 105 0.22 13.57 -10.78
CA ARG A 105 -1.11 13.97 -11.26
C ARG A 105 -1.89 12.79 -11.82
N ARG A 106 -1.24 11.92 -12.60
CA ARG A 106 -1.89 10.75 -13.20
C ARG A 106 -2.33 9.73 -12.15
N ILE A 107 -1.47 9.48 -11.15
CA ILE A 107 -1.82 8.64 -9.99
C ILE A 107 -3.05 9.21 -9.28
N GLN A 108 -3.05 10.51 -8.94
CA GLN A 108 -4.16 11.16 -8.25
C GLN A 108 -5.47 11.06 -9.06
N SER A 109 -5.42 11.34 -10.36
CA SER A 109 -6.60 11.27 -11.23
C SER A 109 -7.22 9.85 -11.27
N LEU A 110 -6.40 8.80 -11.31
CA LEU A 110 -6.90 7.42 -11.25
C LEU A 110 -7.49 7.09 -9.88
N GLN A 111 -6.86 7.55 -8.81
CA GLN A 111 -7.36 7.37 -7.44
C GLN A 111 -8.71 8.07 -7.21
N ASP A 112 -8.89 9.28 -7.76
CA ASP A 112 -10.15 10.03 -7.67
C ASP A 112 -11.27 9.29 -8.40
N ARG A 113 -10.99 8.78 -9.61
CA ARG A 113 -11.95 7.98 -10.40
C ARG A 113 -12.33 6.68 -9.68
N LEU A 114 -11.35 5.95 -9.16
CA LEU A 114 -11.59 4.73 -8.38
C LEU A 114 -12.45 5.02 -7.15
N THR A 115 -12.16 6.11 -6.44
CA THR A 115 -12.94 6.53 -5.27
C THR A 115 -14.37 6.88 -5.67
N GLY A 116 -14.57 7.63 -6.75
CA GLY A 116 -15.91 7.98 -7.25
C GLY A 116 -16.76 6.76 -7.61
N LEU A 117 -16.17 5.69 -8.14
CA LEU A 117 -16.89 4.46 -8.52
C LEU A 117 -17.22 3.56 -7.32
N ALA A 118 -16.31 3.45 -6.36
CA ALA A 118 -16.36 2.39 -5.35
C ALA A 118 -16.79 2.87 -3.96
N ARG A 119 -16.65 4.17 -3.64
CA ARG A 119 -16.85 4.70 -2.27
C ARG A 119 -18.25 4.43 -1.74
N ASP A 120 -19.28 4.92 -2.42
CA ASP A 120 -20.64 4.91 -1.89
C ASP A 120 -21.17 3.48 -1.74
N ARG A 121 -20.87 2.61 -2.73
CA ARG A 121 -21.17 1.17 -2.65
C ARG A 121 -20.50 0.53 -1.43
N THR A 122 -19.24 0.84 -1.19
CA THR A 122 -18.50 0.28 -0.05
C THR A 122 -19.09 0.74 1.28
N LEU A 123 -19.44 2.04 1.39
CA LEU A 123 -20.04 2.59 2.59
C LEU A 123 -21.42 1.98 2.87
N ALA A 124 -22.23 1.76 1.82
CA ALA A 124 -23.53 1.08 1.96
C ALA A 124 -23.36 -0.35 2.49
N LEU A 125 -22.44 -1.13 1.91
CA LEU A 125 -22.15 -2.51 2.38
C LEU A 125 -21.62 -2.53 3.82
N GLN A 126 -20.80 -1.55 4.20
CA GLN A 126 -20.32 -1.42 5.58
C GLN A 126 -21.46 -1.10 6.56
N ALA A 127 -22.38 -0.23 6.17
CA ALA A 127 -23.56 0.11 6.98
C ALA A 127 -24.48 -1.11 7.17
N GLU A 128 -24.73 -1.88 6.11
CA GLU A 128 -25.49 -3.14 6.18
C GLU A 128 -24.83 -4.15 7.13
N ALA A 129 -23.51 -4.32 7.02
CA ALA A 129 -22.75 -5.23 7.88
C ALA A 129 -22.69 -4.78 9.35
N ALA A 130 -22.84 -3.47 9.62
CA ALA A 130 -22.84 -2.90 10.97
C ALA A 130 -24.21 -3.00 11.67
N THR A 131 -25.23 -3.57 11.01
CA THR A 131 -26.54 -3.81 11.64
C THR A 131 -26.34 -4.68 12.89
N PRO A 132 -26.77 -4.22 14.08
CA PRO A 132 -26.52 -4.96 15.32
C PRO A 132 -27.20 -6.33 15.27
N LEU A 133 -26.57 -7.32 15.91
CA LEU A 133 -27.16 -8.64 16.10
C LEU A 133 -28.55 -8.49 16.75
N PRO A 134 -29.55 -9.31 16.36
CA PRO A 134 -30.86 -9.28 17.00
C PRO A 134 -30.70 -9.46 18.51
N ASP A 135 -31.44 -8.68 19.29
CA ASP A 135 -31.41 -8.73 20.75
C ASP A 135 -31.86 -10.11 21.24
N THR A 136 -30.89 -10.95 21.63
CA THR A 136 -31.11 -12.30 22.12
C THR A 136 -31.59 -12.34 23.57
N THR A 137 -31.63 -11.21 24.28
CA THR A 137 -32.04 -11.15 25.69
C THR A 137 -33.57 -11.15 25.86
N ARG A 138 -34.34 -10.86 24.80
CA ARG A 138 -35.81 -10.76 24.84
C ARG A 138 -36.55 -12.07 25.12
N GLY A 139 -35.86 -13.21 25.10
CA GLY A 139 -36.43 -14.55 25.36
C GLY A 139 -35.90 -15.28 26.60
N ILE A 140 -34.90 -14.73 27.30
CA ILE A 140 -34.26 -15.44 28.42
C ILE A 140 -35.04 -15.15 29.72
N LYS A 141 -35.96 -16.03 30.08
CA LYS A 141 -36.56 -16.04 31.43
C LYS A 141 -35.52 -16.55 32.43
N LEU A 142 -34.80 -15.64 33.07
CA LEU A 142 -33.96 -15.99 34.22
C LEU A 142 -34.87 -16.45 35.36
N ARG A 143 -34.79 -17.74 35.69
CA ARG A 143 -35.52 -18.30 36.83
C ARG A 143 -34.78 -17.85 38.11
N PRO A 144 -35.44 -17.23 39.09
CA PRO A 144 -34.77 -16.78 40.30
C PRO A 144 -34.22 -17.99 41.07
N ALA A 145 -32.97 -17.90 41.52
CA ALA A 145 -32.36 -18.90 42.38
C ALA A 145 -33.09 -18.94 43.72
N SER A 146 -33.47 -20.15 44.15
CA SER A 146 -34.06 -20.44 45.47
C SER A 146 -33.00 -20.42 46.56
#